data_AF-A0A918KDU5-F1
#
_entry.id   AF-A0A918KDU5-F1
#
_cell.length_a   1.000
_cell.length_b   1.000
_cell.length_c   1.000
_cell.angle_alpha   90.00
_cell.angle_beta   90.00
_cell.angle_gamma   90.00
#
_symmetry.space_group_name_H-M   'P 1'
#
loop_
_entity.id
_entity.type
_entity.pdbx_description
1 polymer ?
#
loop_
_entity_poly.entity_id
_entity_poly.type
_entity_poly.pdbx_seq_one_letter_code
_entity_poly.pdbx_strand_id
1 'polypeptide(L)'
;MTFSDRLLELIGDSSVSEFARRVGLGESLVRKYLKGSEPTLSRARQIAEATHCSLEWLASGEGDPYHQADVVDMGALQTALQIISDEPGMEAWVIPEESTLIRMIAVYQYLLATKLRDGEFDEPLARSFARFLKSGQNLDSFKAERIR
;
A
#
# COMPACT_ATOMS: atom_id res chain seq x y z
N MET A 1 0.58 21.80 1.64
CA MET A 1 1.76 21.04 1.17
C MET A 1 1.82 21.16 -0.34
N THR A 2 2.96 21.52 -0.92
CA THR A 2 3.15 21.65 -2.37
C THR A 2 3.50 20.32 -3.02
N PHE A 3 3.43 20.22 -4.35
CA PHE A 3 3.95 19.04 -5.07
C PHE A 3 5.43 18.80 -4.77
N SER A 4 6.25 19.86 -4.68
CA SER A 4 7.67 19.73 -4.34
C SER A 4 7.89 19.14 -2.94
N ASP A 5 7.05 19.51 -1.96
CA ASP A 5 7.17 18.94 -0.60
C ASP A 5 6.86 17.45 -0.61
N ARG A 6 5.81 17.02 -1.32
CA ARG A 6 5.45 15.60 -1.48
C ARG A 6 6.49 14.82 -2.25
N LEU A 7 7.06 15.43 -3.28
CA LEU A 7 8.15 14.83 -4.04
C LEU A 7 9.41 14.66 -3.18
N LEU A 8 9.73 15.64 -2.31
CA LEU A 8 10.81 15.51 -1.33
C LEU A 8 10.55 14.35 -0.36
N GLU A 9 9.31 14.20 0.11
CA GLU A 9 8.92 13.07 0.95
C GLU A 9 9.14 11.72 0.25
N LEU A 10 8.75 11.61 -1.03
CA LEU A 10 8.99 10.39 -1.83
C LEU A 10 10.48 10.12 -2.12
N ILE A 11 11.31 11.17 -2.17
CA ILE A 11 12.77 11.03 -2.31
C ILE A 11 13.39 10.49 -1.00
N GLY A 12 12.91 10.96 0.16
CA GLY A 12 13.42 10.57 1.47
C GLY A 12 14.94 10.76 1.58
N ASP A 13 15.65 9.73 2.05
CA ASP A 13 17.11 9.76 2.24
C ASP A 13 17.93 9.52 0.95
N SER A 14 17.26 9.22 -0.18
CA SER A 14 17.96 8.93 -1.43
C SER A 14 18.46 10.19 -2.12
N SER A 15 19.50 10.06 -2.96
CA SER A 15 19.92 11.17 -3.80
C SER A 15 18.89 11.43 -4.91
N VAL A 16 18.79 12.68 -5.38
CA VAL A 16 17.90 13.04 -6.52
C VAL A 16 18.19 12.20 -7.76
N SER A 17 19.46 11.85 -7.99
CA SER A 17 19.89 11.01 -9.11
C SER A 17 19.36 9.58 -9.01
N GLU A 18 19.47 9.01 -7.80
CA GLU A 18 18.96 7.67 -7.51
C GLU A 18 17.44 7.60 -7.65
N PHE A 19 16.73 8.58 -7.09
CA PHE A 19 15.28 8.70 -7.24
C PHE A 19 14.87 8.82 -8.71
N ALA A 20 15.53 9.69 -9.48
CA ALA A 20 15.22 9.90 -10.90
C ALA A 20 15.34 8.60 -11.71
N ARG A 21 16.39 7.82 -11.45
CA ARG A 21 16.56 6.48 -12.05
C ARG A 21 15.44 5.52 -11.62
N ARG A 22 15.09 5.50 -10.33
CA ARG A 22 14.01 4.65 -9.78
C ARG A 22 12.66 4.91 -10.46
N VAL A 23 12.31 6.18 -10.69
CA VAL A 23 11.03 6.56 -11.31
C VAL A 23 11.09 6.67 -12.84
N GLY A 24 12.25 6.41 -13.47
CA GLY A 24 12.42 6.49 -14.92
C GLY A 24 12.31 7.91 -15.49
N LEU A 25 12.78 8.91 -14.75
CA LEU A 25 12.83 10.32 -15.16
C LEU A 25 14.26 10.84 -15.25
N GLY A 26 14.46 11.94 -15.99
CA GLY A 26 15.75 12.63 -15.99
C GLY A 26 15.96 13.41 -14.69
N GLU A 27 17.17 13.37 -14.12
CA GLU A 27 17.49 14.08 -12.87
C GLU A 27 17.21 15.59 -12.97
N SER A 28 17.50 16.20 -14.11
CA SER A 28 17.22 17.62 -14.37
C SER A 28 15.72 17.94 -14.27
N LEU A 29 14.85 17.03 -14.71
CA LEU A 29 13.41 17.17 -14.59
C LEU A 29 12.94 17.06 -13.13
N VAL A 30 13.47 16.08 -12.39
CA VAL A 30 13.18 15.95 -10.94
C VAL A 30 13.63 17.20 -10.19
N ARG A 31 14.82 17.73 -10.47
CA ARG A 31 15.30 19.01 -9.86
C ARG A 31 14.42 20.19 -10.24
N LYS A 32 13.83 20.20 -11.44
CA LYS A 32 12.89 21.24 -11.87
C LYS A 32 11.60 21.17 -11.04
N TYR A 33 11.08 19.96 -10.82
CA TYR A 33 9.93 19.71 -9.95
C TYR A 33 10.17 20.15 -8.50
N LEU A 34 11.35 19.85 -7.95
CA LEU A 34 11.76 20.30 -6.62
C LEU A 34 11.86 21.84 -6.49
N LYS A 35 11.98 22.55 -7.61
CA LYS A 35 11.95 24.03 -7.66
C LYS A 35 10.54 24.60 -7.90
N GLY A 36 9.50 23.77 -7.84
CA GLY A 36 8.10 24.19 -7.89
C GLY A 36 7.44 24.13 -9.27
N SER A 37 8.07 23.54 -10.30
CA SER A 37 7.34 23.26 -11.54
C SER A 37 6.42 22.05 -11.36
N GLU A 38 5.22 22.10 -11.92
CA GLU A 38 4.28 20.99 -11.87
C GLU A 38 4.56 19.91 -12.94
N PRO A 39 4.32 18.62 -12.64
CA PRO A 39 4.39 17.55 -13.63
C PRO A 39 3.16 17.58 -14.54
N THR A 40 3.27 16.94 -15.71
CA THR A 40 2.06 16.55 -16.45
C THR A 40 1.40 15.38 -15.73
N LEU A 41 0.09 15.17 -15.94
CA LEU A 41 -0.62 14.02 -15.35
C LEU A 41 0.07 12.69 -15.64
N SER A 42 0.59 12.50 -16.86
CA SER A 42 1.35 11.30 -17.23
C SER A 42 2.61 11.11 -16.38
N ARG A 43 3.34 12.19 -16.07
CA ARG A 43 4.55 12.13 -15.23
C ARG A 43 4.21 11.93 -13.76
N ALA A 44 3.16 12.57 -13.26
CA ALA A 44 2.66 12.31 -11.91
C ALA A 44 2.25 10.84 -11.75
N ARG A 45 1.50 10.28 -12.71
CA ARG A 45 1.13 8.86 -12.74
C ARG A 45 2.35 7.95 -12.73
N GLN A 46 3.36 8.24 -13.55
CA GLN A 46 4.61 7.48 -13.59
C GLN A 46 5.32 7.48 -12.23
N ILE A 47 5.40 8.63 -11.55
CA ILE A 47 5.99 8.74 -10.21
C ILE A 47 5.16 7.93 -9.21
N ALA A 48 3.83 8.06 -9.25
CA ALA A 48 2.93 7.34 -8.35
C ALA A 48 3.04 5.81 -8.51
N GLU A 49 3.07 5.31 -9.75
CA GLU A 49 3.25 3.89 -10.05
C GLU A 49 4.61 3.38 -9.52
N ALA A 50 5.69 4.12 -9.74
CA ALA A 50 7.04 3.72 -9.34
C ALA A 50 7.31 3.85 -7.83
N THR A 51 6.51 4.64 -7.12
CA THR A 51 6.62 4.84 -5.66
C THR A 51 5.51 4.18 -4.87
N HIS A 52 4.57 3.53 -5.56
CA HIS A 52 3.35 2.94 -4.99
C HIS A 52 2.54 3.93 -4.14
N CYS A 53 2.57 5.20 -4.53
CA CYS A 53 1.86 6.27 -3.83
C CYS A 53 0.51 6.56 -4.51
N SER A 54 -0.44 7.17 -3.79
CA SER A 54 -1.68 7.68 -4.36
C SER A 54 -1.39 8.81 -5.33
N LEU A 55 -1.96 8.74 -6.54
CA LEU A 55 -1.89 9.82 -7.50
C LEU A 55 -2.69 11.04 -7.03
N GLU A 56 -3.80 10.83 -6.33
CA GLU A 56 -4.61 11.89 -5.73
C GLU A 56 -3.76 12.67 -4.72
N TRP A 57 -3.16 11.97 -3.74
CA TRP A 57 -2.27 12.61 -2.77
C TRP A 57 -1.09 13.29 -3.45
N LEU A 58 -0.46 12.64 -4.43
CA LEU A 58 0.68 13.24 -5.12
C LEU A 58 0.28 14.54 -5.85
N ALA A 59 -0.91 14.58 -6.46
CA ALA A 59 -1.39 15.73 -7.24
C ALA A 59 -1.94 16.87 -6.36
N SER A 60 -2.80 16.57 -5.39
CA SER A 60 -3.50 17.58 -4.58
C SER A 60 -2.91 17.75 -3.18
N GLY A 61 -2.30 16.70 -2.62
CA GLY A 61 -1.95 16.61 -1.20
C GLY A 61 -3.12 16.24 -0.30
N GLU A 62 -4.25 15.83 -0.88
CA GLU A 62 -5.41 15.30 -0.16
C GLU A 62 -5.35 13.77 -0.10
N GLY A 63 -5.94 13.18 0.93
CA GLY A 63 -5.86 11.73 1.17
C GLY A 63 -4.50 11.28 1.71
N ASP A 64 -4.25 9.96 1.67
CA ASP A 64 -3.02 9.36 2.19
C ASP A 64 -1.98 9.10 1.07
N PRO A 65 -0.68 9.30 1.35
CA PRO A 65 0.41 9.13 0.38
C PRO A 65 0.50 7.73 -0.18
N TYR A 66 0.28 6.73 0.66
CA TYR A 66 0.18 5.35 0.23
C TYR A 66 -1.29 5.04 0.19
N HIS A 67 -1.74 4.26 -0.81
CA HIS A 67 -3.01 3.58 -0.67
C HIS A 67 -2.85 2.74 0.60
N GLN A 68 -3.40 3.25 1.71
CA GLN A 68 -3.52 2.51 2.94
C GLN A 68 -4.13 1.20 2.50
N ALA A 69 -3.32 0.13 2.58
CA ALA A 69 -3.55 -1.12 1.89
C ALA A 69 -5.05 -1.38 1.82
N ASP A 70 -5.58 -1.32 0.59
CA ASP A 70 -6.99 -0.99 0.33
C ASP A 70 -7.89 -1.51 1.43
N VAL A 71 -8.60 -0.61 2.12
CA VAL A 71 -9.61 -0.95 3.13
C VAL A 71 -10.28 -2.24 2.69
N VAL A 72 -10.17 -3.29 3.51
CA VAL A 72 -10.69 -4.59 3.11
C VAL A 72 -12.20 -4.45 3.04
N ASP A 73 -12.75 -4.44 1.83
CA ASP A 73 -14.19 -4.42 1.64
C ASP A 73 -14.71 -5.81 2.03
N MET A 74 -15.49 -5.85 3.12
CA MET A 74 -16.00 -7.12 3.63
C MET A 74 -17.03 -7.76 2.71
N GLY A 75 -17.79 -6.96 1.97
CA GLY A 75 -18.72 -7.46 0.96
C GLY A 75 -17.99 -8.13 -0.19
N ALA A 76 -16.89 -7.53 -0.65
CA ALA A 76 -16.02 -8.12 -1.67
C ALA A 76 -15.36 -9.41 -1.16
N LEU A 77 -14.86 -9.43 0.08
CA LEU A 77 -14.28 -10.63 0.68
C LEU A 77 -15.32 -11.77 0.77
N GLN A 78 -16.52 -11.49 1.27
CA GLN A 78 -17.60 -12.48 1.34
C GLN A 78 -17.98 -13.01 -0.04
N THR A 79 -18.08 -12.12 -1.04
CA THR A 79 -18.36 -12.50 -2.42
C THR A 79 -17.27 -13.42 -2.99
N ALA A 80 -15.99 -13.10 -2.73
CA ALA A 80 -14.87 -13.93 -3.18
C ALA A 80 -14.89 -15.32 -2.53
N LEU A 81 -15.21 -15.41 -1.24
CA LEU A 81 -15.36 -16.69 -0.55
C LEU A 81 -16.48 -17.54 -1.14
N GLN A 82 -17.62 -16.92 -1.47
CA GLN A 82 -18.75 -17.61 -2.09
C GLN A 82 -18.37 -18.15 -3.48
N ILE A 83 -17.68 -17.35 -4.30
CA ILE A 83 -17.21 -17.78 -5.61
C ILE A 83 -16.28 -19.00 -5.46
N ILE A 84 -15.31 -18.93 -4.54
CA ILE A 84 -14.36 -20.03 -4.30
C ILE A 84 -15.07 -21.28 -3.77
N SER A 85 -16.08 -21.12 -2.90
CA SER A 85 -16.83 -22.26 -2.37
C SER A 85 -17.66 -22.98 -3.43
N ASP A 86 -18.06 -22.26 -4.48
CA ASP A 86 -18.88 -22.79 -5.56
C ASP A 86 -18.03 -23.45 -6.67
N GLU A 87 -16.70 -23.34 -6.61
CA GLU A 87 -15.78 -23.96 -7.59
C GLU A 87 -15.73 -25.49 -7.41
N PRO A 88 -15.82 -26.27 -8.52
CA PRO A 88 -15.72 -27.72 -8.46
C PRO A 88 -14.39 -28.19 -7.83
N GLY A 89 -14.46 -29.15 -6.91
CA GLY A 89 -13.29 -29.65 -6.19
C GLY A 89 -12.90 -28.86 -4.94
N MET A 90 -13.61 -27.77 -4.61
CA MET A 90 -13.47 -27.07 -3.34
C MET A 90 -14.39 -27.63 -2.24
N GLU A 91 -15.12 -28.72 -2.49
CA GLU A 91 -16.10 -29.27 -1.55
C GLU A 91 -15.48 -29.72 -0.21
N ALA A 92 -14.18 -30.06 -0.20
CA ALA A 92 -13.44 -30.46 0.99
C ALA A 92 -12.65 -29.30 1.65
N TRP A 93 -12.63 -28.11 1.04
CA TRP A 93 -11.89 -26.98 1.58
C TRP A 93 -12.67 -26.30 2.71
N VAL A 94 -12.04 -26.21 3.88
CA VAL A 94 -12.60 -25.51 5.03
C VAL A 94 -12.26 -24.03 4.90
N ILE A 95 -13.27 -23.21 4.62
CA ILE A 95 -13.13 -21.76 4.62
C ILE A 95 -12.79 -21.31 6.05
N PRO A 96 -11.67 -20.59 6.26
CA PRO A 96 -11.33 -20.07 7.58
C PRO A 96 -12.39 -19.10 8.10
N GLU A 97 -12.53 -19.01 9.43
CA GLU A 97 -13.39 -18.01 10.06
C GLU A 97 -13.01 -16.57 9.67
N GLU A 98 -13.99 -15.67 9.69
CA GLU A 98 -13.84 -14.27 9.25
C GLU A 98 -12.66 -13.56 9.95
N SER A 99 -12.50 -13.74 11.27
CA SER A 99 -11.38 -13.22 12.05
C SER A 99 -10.01 -13.69 11.55
N THR A 100 -9.92 -14.94 11.11
CA THR A 100 -8.69 -15.51 10.57
C THR A 100 -8.39 -14.95 9.19
N LEU A 101 -9.41 -14.83 8.34
CA LEU A 101 -9.26 -14.21 7.02
C LEU A 101 -8.83 -12.75 7.11
N ILE A 102 -9.46 -11.96 7.98
CA ILE A 102 -9.09 -10.57 8.21
C ILE A 102 -7.64 -10.47 8.69
N ARG A 103 -7.21 -11.34 9.61
CA ARG A 103 -5.80 -11.38 10.05
C ARG A 103 -4.85 -11.71 8.90
N MET A 104 -5.19 -12.68 8.06
CA MET A 104 -4.37 -13.04 6.90
C MET A 104 -4.22 -11.85 5.95
N ILE A 105 -5.33 -11.18 5.63
CA ILE A 105 -5.33 -10.03 4.73
C ILE A 105 -4.55 -8.86 5.36
N ALA A 106 -4.77 -8.56 6.63
CA ALA A 106 -4.04 -7.51 7.34
C ALA A 106 -2.52 -7.76 7.32
N VAL A 107 -2.08 -9.00 7.55
CA VAL A 107 -0.65 -9.36 7.50
C VAL A 107 -0.11 -9.29 6.07
N TYR A 108 -0.85 -9.75 5.08
CA TYR A 108 -0.49 -9.62 3.67
C TYR A 108 -0.32 -8.16 3.26
N GLN A 109 -1.30 -7.33 3.60
CA GLN A 109 -1.29 -5.90 3.37
C GLN A 109 -0.12 -5.20 4.07
N TYR A 110 0.16 -5.60 5.31
CA TYR A 110 1.32 -5.13 6.05
C TYR A 110 2.63 -5.46 5.34
N LEU A 111 2.81 -6.72 4.91
CA LEU A 111 3.98 -7.17 4.14
C LEU A 111 4.18 -6.39 2.85
N LEU A 112 3.09 -6.07 2.13
CA LEU A 112 3.16 -5.23 0.94
C LEU A 112 3.60 -3.79 1.27
N ALA A 113 3.08 -3.22 2.35
CA ALA A 113 3.40 -1.86 2.77
C ALA A 113 4.81 -1.73 3.38
N THR A 114 5.34 -2.79 4.00
CA THR A 114 6.67 -2.80 4.65
C THR A 114 7.72 -3.56 3.85
N LYS A 115 7.53 -3.68 2.53
CA LYS A 115 8.49 -4.34 1.64
C LYS A 115 9.86 -3.67 1.74
N LEU A 116 10.91 -4.47 1.91
CA LEU A 116 12.28 -4.00 2.09
C LEU A 116 12.85 -3.44 0.77
N ARG A 117 13.94 -2.67 0.89
CA ARG A 117 14.56 -1.92 -0.21
C ARG A 117 15.11 -2.82 -1.33
N ASP A 118 15.42 -4.08 -1.03
CA ASP A 118 15.89 -5.12 -1.94
C ASP A 118 14.74 -5.91 -2.60
N GLY A 119 13.49 -5.61 -2.24
CA GLY A 119 12.31 -6.29 -2.73
C GLY A 119 11.93 -7.54 -1.93
N GLU A 120 12.65 -7.85 -0.85
CA GLU A 120 12.26 -8.90 0.09
C GLU A 120 11.16 -8.41 1.05
N PHE A 121 10.50 -9.33 1.71
CA PHE A 121 9.50 -9.01 2.72
C PHE A 121 10.12 -8.98 4.13
N ASP A 122 9.79 -7.97 4.93
CA ASP A 122 10.19 -7.92 6.35
C ASP A 122 9.36 -8.91 7.18
N GLU A 123 9.74 -10.19 7.09
CA GLU A 123 9.06 -11.28 7.78
C GLU A 123 9.09 -11.13 9.31
N PRO A 124 10.22 -10.76 9.97
CA PRO A 124 10.25 -10.57 11.42
C PRO A 124 9.25 -9.51 11.92
N LEU A 125 9.14 -8.39 11.19
CA LEU A 125 8.22 -7.32 11.54
C LEU A 125 6.76 -7.74 11.30
N ALA A 126 6.47 -8.38 10.16
CA ALA A 126 5.14 -8.91 9.87
C ALA A 126 4.68 -9.97 10.88
N ARG A 127 5.59 -10.83 11.37
CA ARG A 127 5.28 -11.78 12.46
C ARG A 127 4.95 -11.08 13.77
N SER A 128 5.59 -9.95 14.04
CA SER A 128 5.31 -9.15 15.24
C SER A 128 3.94 -8.48 15.14
N PHE A 129 3.59 -7.95 13.95
CA PHE A 129 2.26 -7.44 13.65
C PHE A 129 1.17 -8.54 13.74
N ALA A 130 1.41 -9.72 13.16
CA ALA A 130 0.50 -10.86 13.26
C ALA A 130 0.22 -11.27 14.72
N ARG A 131 1.25 -11.23 15.58
CA ARG A 131 1.11 -11.48 17.03
C ARG A 131 0.29 -10.39 17.71
N PHE A 132 0.49 -9.13 17.35
CA PHE A 132 -0.29 -8.01 17.89
C PHE A 132 -1.80 -8.17 17.61
N LEU A 133 -2.16 -8.63 16.41
CA LEU A 133 -3.55 -8.87 16.01
C LEU A 133 -4.20 -10.10 16.67
N LYS A 134 -3.46 -10.94 17.42
CA LYS A 134 -4.06 -12.09 18.14
C LYS A 134 -5.01 -11.67 19.26
N SER A 135 -4.84 -10.47 19.82
CA SER A 135 -5.78 -9.91 20.80
C SER A 135 -7.09 -9.52 20.11
N GLY A 136 -8.24 -9.97 20.64
CA GLY A 136 -9.56 -9.61 20.10
C GLY A 136 -9.76 -8.10 20.04
N GLN A 137 -9.40 -7.40 21.11
CA GLN A 137 -9.47 -5.93 21.18
C GLN A 137 -8.62 -5.23 20.11
N ASN A 138 -7.42 -5.74 19.83
CA ASN A 138 -6.54 -5.16 18.81
C ASN A 138 -7.04 -5.45 17.40
N LEU A 139 -7.62 -6.63 17.18
CA LEU A 139 -8.25 -6.98 15.92
C LEU A 139 -9.47 -6.08 15.68
N ASP A 140 -10.34 -5.91 16.67
CA ASP A 140 -11.54 -5.09 16.56
C ASP A 140 -11.21 -3.61 16.32
N SER A 141 -10.18 -3.08 17.00
CA SER A 141 -9.67 -1.72 16.72
C SER A 141 -9.15 -1.60 15.29
N PHE A 142 -8.40 -2.60 14.81
CA PHE A 142 -7.92 -2.64 13.43
C PHE A 142 -9.08 -2.73 12.42
N LYS A 143 -10.12 -3.54 12.71
CA LYS A 143 -11.32 -3.62 11.89
C LYS A 143 -12.00 -2.26 11.79
N ALA A 144 -12.24 -1.59 12.92
CA ALA A 144 -12.96 -0.32 12.97
C ALA A 144 -12.25 0.81 12.18
N GLU A 145 -10.93 0.78 12.11
CA GLU A 145 -10.14 1.80 11.41
C GLU A 145 -9.94 1.51 9.92
N ARG A 146 -9.92 0.23 9.51
CA ARG A 146 -9.40 -0.18 8.19
C ARG A 146 -10.30 -1.14 7.42
N ILE A 147 -11.50 -1.42 7.90
CA ILE A 147 -12.50 -2.28 7.27
C ILE A 147 -13.82 -1.51 7.23
N ARG A 148 -14.42 -1.39 6.05
CA ARG A 148 -15.72 -0.73 5.83
C ARG A 148 -16.77 -1.74 5.40
#